data_AF-A0A7V0U9S0-F1
#
_entry.id   AF-A0A7V0U9S0-F1
#
_cell.length_a   1.000
_cell.length_b   1.000
_cell.length_c   1.000
_cell.angle_alpha   90.00
_cell.angle_beta   90.00
_cell.angle_gamma   90.00
#
_symmetry.space_group_name_H-M   'P 1'
#
loop_
_entity.id
_entity.type
_entity.pdbx_description
1 polymer ?
#
loop_
_entity_poly.entity_id
_entity_poly.type
_entity_poly.pdbx_seq_one_letter_code
_entity_poly.pdbx_strand_id
1 'polypeptide(L)'
;MNETSVFLLTFIIYIISAVFYFSYFFSKRTFLAGIGYKAAIIGLVTHTAALILRTIESRHAPFTNMYESLSFLSWSAILAYVIIEGKFKIRKAGPFFILIVIALMALASSPLMPKEATPLVPALQSYWLWLHVSITLLGEAFFAIAFITSILYLIADSNE
;
A
#
# COMPACT_ATOMS: atom_id res chain seq x y z
N MET A 1 9.87 16.39 11.42
CA MET A 1 8.60 15.63 11.35
C MET A 1 8.86 14.26 11.93
N ASN A 2 8.05 13.82 12.89
CA ASN A 2 8.19 12.50 13.47
C ASN A 2 7.61 11.45 12.49
N GLU A 3 8.20 10.25 12.45
CA GLU A 3 7.75 9.14 11.59
C GLU A 3 6.23 8.92 11.68
N THR A 4 5.69 8.92 12.89
CA THR A 4 4.27 8.65 13.16
C THR A 4 3.36 9.71 12.54
N SER A 5 3.79 10.96 12.50
CA SER A 5 3.04 12.05 11.86
C SER A 5 2.99 11.89 10.34
N VAL A 6 4.09 11.45 9.72
CA VAL A 6 4.17 11.22 8.26
C VAL A 6 3.34 10.00 7.87
N PHE A 7 3.37 8.95 8.70
CA PHE A 7 2.54 7.75 8.52
C PHE A 7 1.04 8.08 8.61
N LEU A 8 0.63 8.87 9.62
CA LEU A 8 -0.76 9.29 9.78
C LEU A 8 -1.21 10.20 8.63
N LEU A 9 -0.35 11.13 8.19
CA LEU A 9 -0.63 11.97 7.02
C LEU A 9 -0.86 11.10 5.77
N THR A 10 0.01 10.12 5.54
CA THR A 10 -0.11 9.16 4.44
C THR A 10 -1.44 8.40 4.50
N PHE A 11 -1.82 7.93 5.69
CA PHE A 11 -3.09 7.24 5.90
C PHE A 11 -4.30 8.11 5.55
N ILE A 12 -4.30 9.40 5.97
CA ILE A 12 -5.35 10.36 5.61
C ILE A 12 -5.40 10.59 4.09
N ILE A 13 -4.25 10.71 3.43
CA ILE A 13 -4.18 10.89 1.97
C ILE A 13 -4.80 9.70 1.24
N TYR A 14 -4.55 8.47 1.70
CA TYR A 14 -5.20 7.29 1.11
C TYR A 14 -6.70 7.22 1.40
N ILE A 15 -7.18 7.67 2.57
CA ILE A 15 -8.62 7.81 2.83
C ILE A 15 -9.25 8.79 1.83
N ILE A 16 -8.61 9.95 1.60
CA ILE A 16 -9.08 10.93 0.61
C ILE A 16 -9.11 10.30 -0.78
N SER A 17 -8.05 9.57 -1.16
CA SER A 17 -8.00 8.81 -2.41
C SER A 17 -9.16 7.81 -2.51
N ALA A 18 -9.48 7.10 -1.44
CA ALA A 18 -10.60 6.16 -1.40
C ALA A 18 -11.94 6.87 -1.59
N VAL A 19 -12.17 7.99 -0.91
CA VAL A 19 -13.40 8.78 -1.09
C VAL A 19 -13.61 9.18 -2.55
N PHE A 20 -12.55 9.61 -3.24
CA PHE A 20 -12.63 9.95 -4.67
C PHE A 20 -12.87 8.72 -5.56
N TYR A 21 -12.20 7.60 -5.30
CA TYR A 21 -12.44 6.35 -6.04
C TYR A 21 -13.85 5.79 -5.82
N PHE A 22 -14.37 5.80 -4.59
CA PHE A 22 -15.74 5.39 -4.30
C PHE A 22 -16.76 6.35 -4.90
N SER A 23 -16.51 7.66 -4.86
CA SER A 23 -17.37 8.64 -5.52
C SER A 23 -17.41 8.42 -7.04
N TYR A 24 -16.29 8.02 -7.65
CA TYR A 24 -16.25 7.57 -9.04
C TYR A 24 -17.09 6.31 -9.27
N PHE A 25 -17.02 5.33 -8.37
CA PHE A 25 -17.79 4.08 -8.49
C PHE A 25 -19.31 4.34 -8.55
N PHE A 26 -19.83 5.27 -7.73
CA PHE A 26 -21.26 5.63 -7.74
C PHE A 26 -21.63 6.61 -8.86
N SER A 27 -20.83 7.67 -9.05
CA SER A 27 -21.18 8.77 -9.96
C SER A 27 -20.78 8.49 -11.42
N LYS A 28 -19.91 7.51 -11.66
CA LYS A 28 -19.28 7.18 -12.97
C LYS A 28 -18.53 8.35 -13.63
N ARG A 29 -18.31 9.47 -12.91
CA ARG A 29 -17.58 10.66 -13.39
C ARG A 29 -16.09 10.40 -13.44
N THR A 30 -15.54 10.24 -14.63
CA THR A 30 -14.14 9.87 -14.87
C THR A 30 -13.10 10.86 -14.31
N PHE A 31 -13.48 12.12 -14.09
CA PHE A 31 -12.65 13.13 -13.43
C PHE A 31 -12.35 12.78 -11.96
N LEU A 32 -13.31 12.19 -11.24
CA LEU A 32 -13.14 11.80 -9.83
C LEU A 32 -12.08 10.71 -9.68
N ALA A 33 -12.06 9.72 -10.59
CA ALA A 33 -11.00 8.71 -10.63
C ALA A 33 -9.61 9.33 -10.89
N GLY A 34 -9.54 10.37 -11.72
CA GLY A 34 -8.29 11.10 -11.95
C GLY A 34 -7.76 11.83 -10.71
N ILE A 35 -8.67 12.39 -9.88
CA ILE A 35 -8.28 12.98 -8.60
C ILE A 35 -7.83 11.89 -7.62
N GLY A 36 -8.57 10.78 -7.52
CA GLY A 36 -8.20 9.62 -6.71
C GLY A 36 -6.81 9.12 -7.06
N TYR A 37 -6.50 8.94 -8.34
CA TYR A 37 -5.18 8.51 -8.80
C TYR A 37 -4.06 9.48 -8.43
N LYS A 38 -4.28 10.79 -8.58
CA LYS A 38 -3.30 11.79 -8.15
C LYS A 38 -3.09 11.76 -6.64
N ALA A 39 -4.15 11.60 -5.86
CA ALA A 39 -4.07 11.45 -4.41
C ALA A 39 -3.30 10.17 -4.03
N ALA A 40 -3.51 9.06 -4.72
CA ALA A 40 -2.75 7.82 -4.54
C ALA A 40 -1.26 8.00 -4.83
N ILE A 41 -0.88 8.73 -5.90
CA ILE A 41 0.52 9.06 -6.19
C ILE A 41 1.13 9.92 -5.07
N ILE A 42 0.42 10.94 -4.61
CA ILE A 42 0.89 11.79 -3.50
C ILE A 42 1.08 10.95 -2.25
N GLY A 43 0.11 10.07 -1.93
CA GLY A 43 0.19 9.14 -0.82
C GLY A 43 1.39 8.20 -0.93
N LEU A 44 1.67 7.67 -2.11
CA LEU A 44 2.85 6.82 -2.37
C LEU A 44 4.16 7.55 -2.08
N VAL A 45 4.27 8.82 -2.49
CA VAL A 45 5.46 9.65 -2.22
C VAL A 45 5.61 9.91 -0.72
N THR A 46 4.53 10.26 -0.02
CA THR A 46 4.59 10.48 1.44
C THR A 46 4.85 9.18 2.20
N HIS A 47 4.33 8.04 1.73
CA HIS A 47 4.58 6.72 2.31
C HIS A 47 6.06 6.33 2.15
N THR A 48 6.64 6.61 0.99
CA THR A 48 8.08 6.41 0.75
C THR A 48 8.90 7.23 1.75
N ALA A 49 8.53 8.49 2.00
CA ALA A 49 9.18 9.32 3.01
C ALA A 49 9.02 8.73 4.43
N ALA A 50 7.85 8.18 4.78
CA ALA A 50 7.63 7.52 6.07
C ALA A 50 8.53 6.28 6.25
N LEU A 51 8.68 5.46 5.21
CA LEU A 51 9.57 4.29 5.24
C LEU A 51 11.05 4.67 5.36
N ILE A 52 11.48 5.74 4.69
CA ILE A 52 12.84 6.25 4.79
C ILE A 52 13.13 6.74 6.21
N LEU A 53 12.24 7.56 6.79
CA LEU A 53 12.38 8.02 8.18
C LEU A 53 12.45 6.84 9.15
N ARG A 54 11.60 5.83 8.96
CA ARG A 54 11.61 4.61 9.77
C ARG A 54 12.94 3.87 9.69
N THR A 55 13.48 3.71 8.49
CA THR A 55 14.76 3.01 8.26
C THR A 55 15.93 3.76 8.93
N ILE A 56 15.89 5.10 8.95
CA ILE A 56 16.90 5.92 9.61
C ILE A 56 16.81 5.76 11.14
N GLU A 57 15.60 5.74 11.69
CA GLU A 57 15.37 5.58 13.13
C GLU A 57 15.74 4.17 13.62
N SER A 58 15.38 3.13 12.87
CA SER A 58 15.59 1.73 13.26
C SER A 58 16.98 1.19 12.93
N ARG A 59 17.73 1.87 12.04
CA ARG A 59 19.05 1.45 11.52
C ARG A 59 19.09 0.05 10.90
N HIS A 60 17.93 -0.49 10.53
CA HIS A 60 17.78 -1.76 9.81
C HIS A 60 16.71 -1.64 8.73
N ALA A 61 16.70 -2.58 7.79
CA ALA A 61 15.70 -2.59 6.72
C ALA A 61 14.26 -2.71 7.30
N PRO A 62 13.26 -2.10 6.64
CA PRO A 62 11.89 -1.98 7.15
C PRO A 62 11.06 -3.26 6.92
N PHE A 63 11.55 -4.40 7.39
CA PHE A 63 10.93 -5.73 7.19
C PHE A 63 10.93 -6.60 8.44
N THR A 64 11.44 -6.09 9.56
CA THR A 64 11.82 -6.94 10.69
C THR A 64 10.71 -7.06 11.72
N ASN A 65 9.86 -6.03 11.80
CA ASN A 65 8.67 -6.02 12.63
C ASN A 65 7.41 -6.16 11.75
N MET A 66 6.35 -6.76 12.28
CA MET A 66 5.05 -6.84 11.61
C MET A 66 4.52 -5.46 11.20
N TYR A 67 4.75 -4.43 12.02
CA TYR A 67 4.41 -3.05 11.66
C TYR A 67 5.10 -2.62 10.34
N GLU A 68 6.40 -2.87 10.24
CA GLU A 68 7.21 -2.46 9.10
C GLU A 68 6.87 -3.28 7.86
N SER A 69 6.71 -4.60 8.01
CA SER A 69 6.32 -5.50 6.94
C SER A 69 4.94 -5.16 6.37
N LEU A 70 3.94 -4.85 7.22
CA LEU A 70 2.61 -4.42 6.75
C LEU A 70 2.64 -3.05 6.08
N SER A 71 3.44 -2.11 6.61
CA SER A 71 3.64 -0.80 5.99
C SER A 71 4.31 -0.94 4.62
N PHE A 72 5.33 -1.79 4.49
CA PHE A 72 5.99 -2.06 3.23
C PHE A 72 5.09 -2.82 2.24
N LEU A 73 4.28 -3.77 2.71
CA LEU A 73 3.29 -4.46 1.87
C LEU A 73 2.26 -3.46 1.33
N SER A 74 1.77 -2.55 2.18
CA SER A 74 0.86 -1.47 1.78
C SER A 74 1.48 -0.57 0.70
N TRP A 75 2.75 -0.19 0.90
CA TRP A 75 3.51 0.59 -0.07
C TRP A 75 3.75 -0.17 -1.38
N SER A 76 4.04 -1.47 -1.31
CA SER A 76 4.23 -2.32 -2.49
C SER A 76 2.93 -2.48 -3.27
N ALA A 77 1.80 -2.66 -2.57
CA ALA A 77 0.47 -2.77 -3.16
C ALA A 77 0.06 -1.48 -3.87
N ILE A 78 0.25 -0.31 -3.24
CA ILE A 78 -0.10 0.95 -3.91
C ILE A 78 0.85 1.28 -5.06
N LEU A 79 2.15 0.96 -4.95
CA LEU A 79 3.11 1.13 -6.03
C LEU A 79 2.70 0.31 -7.26
N ALA A 80 2.44 -0.97 -7.04
CA ALA A 80 2.06 -1.87 -8.13
C ALA A 80 0.72 -1.43 -8.75
N TYR A 81 -0.25 -0.99 -7.94
CA TYR A 81 -1.50 -0.43 -8.44
C TYR A 81 -1.28 0.83 -9.31
N VAL A 82 -0.45 1.78 -8.84
CA VAL A 82 -0.16 3.03 -9.56
C VAL A 82 0.49 2.76 -10.93
N ILE A 83 1.40 1.78 -10.99
CA ILE A 83 2.05 1.35 -12.24
C ILE A 83 1.02 0.74 -13.22
N ILE A 84 0.18 -0.17 -12.72
CA ILE A 84 -0.80 -0.87 -13.56
C ILE A 84 -1.91 0.08 -14.02
N GLU A 85 -2.42 0.94 -13.15
CA GLU A 85 -3.40 1.97 -13.55
C GLU A 85 -2.78 2.94 -14.57
N GLY A 86 -1.52 3.35 -14.40
CA GLY A 86 -0.83 4.23 -15.36
C GLY A 86 -0.70 3.61 -16.75
N LYS A 87 -0.39 2.31 -16.81
CA LYS A 87 -0.17 1.58 -18.08
C LYS A 87 -1.47 1.14 -18.76
N PHE A 88 -2.42 0.59 -17.99
CA PHE A 88 -3.62 -0.07 -18.53
C PHE A 88 -4.92 0.71 -18.29
N LYS A 89 -4.86 1.83 -17.54
CA LYS A 89 -6.01 2.71 -17.25
C LYS A 89 -7.22 1.96 -16.63
N ILE A 90 -6.95 0.95 -15.80
CA ILE A 90 -7.96 0.11 -15.12
C ILE A 90 -8.65 0.80 -13.93
N ARG A 91 -9.25 1.98 -14.18
CA ARG A 91 -9.82 2.87 -13.14
C ARG A 91 -10.90 2.23 -12.25
N LYS A 92 -11.61 1.21 -12.77
CA LYS A 92 -12.66 0.48 -12.02
C LYS A 92 -12.08 -0.34 -10.86
N ALA A 93 -10.80 -0.69 -10.90
CA ALA A 93 -10.16 -1.49 -9.88
C ALA A 93 -9.69 -0.67 -8.66
N GLY A 94 -9.50 0.65 -8.83
CA GLY A 94 -8.97 1.55 -7.80
C GLY A 94 -9.67 1.54 -6.45
N PRO A 95 -11.02 1.55 -6.37
CA PRO A 95 -11.73 1.49 -5.09
C PRO A 95 -11.39 0.24 -4.26
N PHE A 96 -11.13 -0.89 -4.92
CA PHE A 96 -10.81 -2.15 -4.23
C PHE A 96 -9.36 -2.17 -3.77
N PHE A 97 -8.43 -1.69 -4.59
CA PHE A 97 -7.01 -1.62 -4.22
C PHE A 97 -6.75 -0.66 -3.07
N ILE A 98 -7.32 0.54 -3.13
CA ILE A 98 -7.11 1.53 -2.09
C ILE A 98 -7.69 1.04 -0.74
N LEU A 99 -8.75 0.23 -0.77
CA LEU A 99 -9.32 -0.37 0.43
C LEU A 99 -8.39 -1.42 1.05
N ILE A 100 -7.71 -2.23 0.24
CA ILE A 100 -6.67 -3.15 0.73
C ILE A 100 -5.53 -2.37 1.39
N VAL A 101 -5.04 -1.31 0.73
CA VAL A 101 -3.95 -0.46 1.25
C VAL A 101 -4.33 0.16 2.60
N ILE A 102 -5.54 0.72 2.70
CA ILE A 102 -6.05 1.29 3.95
C ILE A 102 -6.18 0.22 5.03
N ALA A 103 -6.68 -0.98 4.70
CA ALA A 103 -6.82 -2.07 5.66
C ALA A 103 -5.46 -2.51 6.22
N LEU A 104 -4.46 -2.68 5.36
CA LEU A 104 -3.10 -3.04 5.76
C LEU A 104 -2.46 -1.96 6.63
N MET A 105 -2.62 -0.68 6.29
CA MET A 105 -2.12 0.43 7.12
C MET A 105 -2.85 0.54 8.46
N ALA A 106 -4.16 0.30 8.50
CA ALA A 106 -4.94 0.29 9.73
C ALA A 106 -4.49 -0.84 10.67
N LEU A 107 -4.25 -2.03 10.10
CA LEU A 107 -3.68 -3.17 10.83
C LEU A 107 -2.29 -2.85 11.38
N ALA A 108 -1.42 -2.25 10.56
CA ALA A 108 -0.11 -1.80 11.01
C ALA A 108 -0.21 -0.78 12.16
N SER A 109 -1.19 0.13 12.11
CA SER A 109 -1.39 1.14 13.17
C SER A 109 -2.01 0.58 14.46
N SER A 110 -2.42 -0.69 14.49
CA SER A 110 -3.15 -1.31 15.60
C SER A 110 -2.37 -1.20 16.92
N PRO A 111 -3.04 -0.87 18.06
CA PRO A 111 -2.40 -0.84 19.38
C PRO A 111 -1.90 -2.20 19.85
N LEU A 112 -2.40 -3.28 19.23
CA LEU A 112 -2.04 -4.66 19.55
C LEU A 112 -0.65 -5.05 18.99
N MET A 113 -0.05 -4.22 18.15
CA MET A 113 1.26 -4.47 17.56
C MET A 113 2.36 -3.72 18.31
N PRO A 114 3.42 -4.41 18.78
CA PRO A 114 4.59 -3.75 19.35
C PRO A 114 5.24 -2.86 18.28
N LYS A 115 5.31 -1.56 18.51
CA LYS A 115 5.97 -0.60 17.59
C LYS A 115 7.46 -0.43 17.88
N GLU A 116 7.91 -1.00 19.00
CA GLU A 116 9.29 -0.92 19.47
C GLU A 116 10.23 -1.69 18.53
N ALA A 117 11.34 -1.05 18.17
CA ALA A 117 12.43 -1.68 17.44
C ALA A 117 13.21 -2.55 18.44
N THR A 118 12.86 -3.84 18.51
CA THR A 118 13.61 -4.80 19.32
C THR A 118 14.93 -5.18 18.62
N PRO A 119 16.01 -5.45 19.36
CA PRO A 119 17.26 -5.87 18.78
C PRO A 119 17.07 -7.19 18.00
N LEU A 120 17.52 -7.17 16.75
CA LEU A 120 17.35 -8.30 15.82
C LEU A 120 18.08 -9.53 16.33
N VAL A 121 17.40 -10.69 16.28
CA VAL A 121 18.04 -11.99 16.51
C VAL A 121 19.14 -12.17 15.44
N PRO A 122 20.34 -12.69 15.78
CA PRO A 122 21.47 -12.78 14.85
C PRO A 122 21.14 -13.47 13.51
N ALA A 123 20.19 -14.40 13.49
CA ALA A 123 19.72 -15.08 12.28
C ALA A 123 18.98 -14.14 11.29
N LEU A 124 18.41 -13.02 11.74
CA LEU A 124 17.72 -12.03 10.91
C LEU A 124 18.66 -10.96 10.31
N GLN A 125 19.96 -10.97 10.65
CA GLN A 125 20.94 -10.00 10.15
C GLN A 125 21.62 -10.46 8.85
N SER A 126 20.93 -11.21 8.00
CA SER A 126 21.47 -11.68 6.73
C SER A 126 20.93 -10.87 5.54
N TYR A 127 21.79 -10.64 4.55
CA TYR A 127 21.38 -10.05 3.26
C TYR A 127 20.30 -10.88 2.55
N TRP A 128 20.32 -12.21 2.76
CA TRP A 128 19.34 -13.13 2.21
C TRP A 128 17.92 -12.87 2.71
N LEU A 129 17.75 -12.53 4.00
CA LEU A 129 16.44 -12.20 4.54
C LEU A 129 15.87 -10.95 3.85
N TRP A 130 16.70 -9.92 3.65
CA TRP A 130 16.26 -8.68 3.02
C TRP A 130 15.78 -8.91 1.60
N LEU A 131 16.52 -9.71 0.83
CA LEU A 131 16.13 -10.07 -0.53
C LEU A 131 14.87 -10.96 -0.55
N HIS A 132 14.81 -11.98 0.30
CA HIS A 132 13.65 -12.86 0.38
C HIS A 132 12.37 -12.11 0.73
N VAL A 133 12.37 -11.34 1.83
CA VAL A 133 11.17 -10.66 2.33
C VAL A 133 10.72 -9.52 1.41
N SER A 134 11.65 -8.77 0.81
CA SER A 134 11.26 -7.73 -0.14
C SER A 134 10.61 -8.32 -1.39
N ILE A 135 11.16 -9.40 -1.94
CA ILE A 135 10.60 -10.07 -3.13
C ILE A 135 9.27 -10.74 -2.78
N THR A 136 9.12 -11.35 -1.61
CA THR A 136 7.84 -11.97 -1.21
C THR A 136 6.74 -10.91 -1.06
N LEU A 137 6.99 -9.80 -0.37
CA LEU A 137 6.01 -8.73 -0.20
C LEU A 137 5.65 -8.03 -1.52
N LEU A 138 6.62 -7.87 -2.43
CA LEU A 138 6.34 -7.40 -3.79
C LEU A 138 5.49 -8.41 -4.57
N GLY A 139 5.79 -9.71 -4.46
CA GLY A 139 5.01 -10.78 -5.06
C GLY A 139 3.55 -10.77 -4.58
N GLU A 140 3.33 -10.64 -3.28
CA GLU A 140 1.99 -10.52 -2.67
C GLU A 140 1.22 -9.30 -3.21
N ALA A 141 1.89 -8.17 -3.40
CA ALA A 141 1.29 -6.97 -3.99
C ALA A 141 0.79 -7.21 -5.44
N PHE A 142 1.60 -7.85 -6.28
CA PHE A 142 1.19 -8.20 -7.64
C PHE A 142 0.13 -9.29 -7.68
N PHE A 143 0.19 -10.25 -6.75
CA PHE A 143 -0.84 -11.29 -6.60
C PHE A 143 -2.21 -10.68 -6.25
N ALA A 144 -2.24 -9.77 -5.28
CA ALA A 144 -3.45 -9.01 -4.95
C ALA A 144 -3.98 -8.26 -6.18
N ILE A 145 -3.08 -7.76 -7.04
CA ILE A 145 -3.48 -7.12 -8.29
C ILE A 145 -4.16 -8.06 -9.25
N ALA A 146 -3.48 -9.15 -9.56
CA ALA A 146 -4.02 -10.18 -10.45
C ALA A 146 -5.39 -10.66 -9.94
N PHE A 147 -5.52 -10.92 -8.64
CA PHE A 147 -6.76 -11.38 -8.03
C PHE A 147 -7.94 -10.42 -8.25
N ILE A 148 -7.79 -9.14 -7.91
CA ILE A 148 -8.86 -8.15 -8.10
C ILE A 148 -9.18 -7.98 -9.59
N THR A 149 -8.16 -7.86 -10.44
CA THR A 149 -8.41 -7.70 -11.88
C THR A 149 -9.12 -8.90 -12.50
N SER A 150 -8.79 -10.12 -12.06
CA SER A 150 -9.45 -11.34 -12.53
C SER A 150 -10.91 -11.41 -12.07
N ILE A 151 -11.22 -11.03 -10.83
CA ILE A 151 -12.61 -10.94 -10.37
C ILE A 151 -13.40 -9.92 -11.19
N LEU A 152 -12.82 -8.74 -11.43
CA LEU A 152 -13.47 -7.71 -12.24
C LEU A 152 -13.68 -8.15 -13.69
N TYR A 153 -12.75 -8.94 -14.23
CA TYR A 153 -12.88 -9.55 -15.55
C TYR A 153 -14.04 -10.53 -15.59
N LEU A 154 -14.12 -11.48 -14.64
CA LEU A 154 -15.21 -12.46 -14.58
C LEU A 154 -16.59 -11.79 -14.39
N ILE A 155 -16.67 -10.74 -13.57
CA ILE A 155 -17.91 -9.97 -13.40
C ILE A 155 -18.27 -9.25 -14.70
N ALA A 156 -17.30 -8.73 -15.45
CA ALA A 156 -17.58 -8.07 -16.72
C ALA A 156 -18.11 -9.07 -17.76
N ASP A 157 -17.47 -10.23 -17.86
CA ASP A 157 -17.82 -11.32 -18.78
C ASP A 157 -19.20 -11.93 -18.47
N SER A 158 -19.54 -12.13 -17.19
CA SER A 158 -20.85 -12.69 -16.79
C SER A 158 -22.04 -11.77 -17.04
N ASN A 159 -21.79 -10.49 -17.33
CA ASN A 159 -22.83 -9.49 -17.60
C ASN A 159 -23.11 -9.33 -19.12
N GLU A 160 -22.40 -10.07 -19.98
CA GLU A 160 -22.71 -10.23 -21.41
C GLU A 160 -23.59 -11.48 -21.64
#